data_AF-A0A4R8A345-F1
#
_entry.id   AF-A0A4R8A345-F1
#
_cell.length_a   1.000
_cell.length_b   1.000
_cell.length_c   1.000
_cell.angle_alpha   90.00
_cell.angle_beta   90.00
_cell.angle_gamma   90.00
#
_symmetry.space_group_name_H-M   'P 1'
#
loop_
_entity.id
_entity.type
_entity.pdbx_description
1 polymer ?
#
loop_
_entity_poly.entity_id
_entity_poly.type
_entity_poly.pdbx_seq_one_letter_code
_entity_poly.pdbx_strand_id
1 'polypeptide(L)'
;MGIVWYSKSVKSGIYQERGTKMTNILLVCTAGMSTSALVKKMQEAATEMGVETNIWAVGDADSEDAIKQADVICLGPQVRYLEAKMKERVNNEKPVMVIDMAAYGTMNGKKVLESALALVK
;
A
#
# COMPACT_ATOMS: atom_id res chain seq x y z
N MET A 1 13.10 -53.99 16.95
CA MET A 1 12.00 -53.86 15.96
C MET A 1 11.95 -52.38 15.54
N GLY A 2 12.26 -52.05 14.28
CA GLY A 2 12.13 -50.71 13.64
C GLY A 2 13.18 -49.67 14.06
N ILE A 3 14.35 -49.54 13.40
CA ILE A 3 14.66 -48.81 12.15
C ILE A 3 14.63 -47.26 12.30
N VAL A 4 15.86 -46.71 12.41
CA VAL A 4 16.51 -45.49 11.87
C VAL A 4 15.65 -44.58 10.96
N TRP A 5 15.71 -43.23 11.05
CA TRP A 5 16.44 -42.24 10.20
C TRP A 5 15.86 -40.86 10.61
N TYR A 6 16.54 -39.71 10.72
CA TYR A 6 17.78 -39.20 10.15
C TYR A 6 18.34 -38.03 10.98
N SER A 7 19.62 -37.77 10.78
CA SER A 7 20.50 -36.86 11.51
C SER A 7 20.53 -35.46 10.88
N LYS A 8 21.09 -34.53 11.67
CA LYS A 8 21.82 -33.29 11.33
C LYS A 8 21.10 -31.93 11.39
N SER A 9 21.66 -31.12 12.30
CA SER A 9 22.14 -29.74 12.06
C SER A 9 21.06 -28.64 11.97
N VAL A 10 21.13 -27.49 12.64
CA VAL A 10 22.26 -26.64 13.04
C VAL A 10 21.86 -25.85 14.31
N LYS A 11 22.86 -25.50 15.12
CA LYS A 11 22.79 -24.67 16.33
C LYS A 11 22.51 -23.18 16.03
N SER A 12 21.98 -22.49 17.05
CA SER A 12 22.29 -21.09 17.42
C SER A 12 21.99 -19.95 16.43
N GLY A 13 21.17 -19.01 16.89
CA GLY A 13 21.31 -17.60 16.55
C GLY A 13 20.25 -17.02 15.62
N ILE A 14 19.49 -16.06 16.16
CA ILE A 14 18.95 -14.90 15.43
C ILE A 14 18.05 -15.24 14.23
N TYR A 15 16.78 -15.52 14.48
CA TYR A 15 15.73 -15.15 13.53
C TYR A 15 14.73 -14.27 14.26
N GLN A 16 14.95 -12.95 14.18
CA GLN A 16 13.80 -12.06 14.25
C GLN A 16 12.89 -12.45 13.09
N GLU A 17 11.66 -12.82 13.41
CA GLU A 17 10.58 -12.98 12.46
C GLU A 17 10.37 -11.63 11.74
N ARG A 18 11.12 -11.40 10.66
CA ARG A 18 10.76 -10.34 9.70
C ARG A 18 9.52 -10.83 8.96
N GLY A 19 8.38 -10.80 9.65
CA GLY A 19 7.08 -10.85 9.00
C GLY A 19 7.05 -9.68 8.02
N THR A 20 7.10 -9.97 6.73
CA THR A 20 6.86 -8.98 5.70
C THR A 20 5.41 -8.53 5.86
N LYS A 21 5.20 -7.45 6.61
CA LYS A 21 3.88 -6.86 6.80
C LYS A 21 3.45 -6.31 5.45
N MET A 22 2.59 -7.05 4.74
CA MET A 22 1.98 -6.60 3.49
C MET A 22 1.29 -5.26 3.74
N THR A 23 1.73 -4.21 3.05
CA THR A 23 1.16 -2.87 3.25
C THR A 23 0.03 -2.64 2.27
N ASN A 24 -1.15 -2.31 2.79
CA ASN A 24 -2.35 -2.05 1.99
C ASN A 24 -2.44 -0.56 1.64
N ILE A 25 -2.35 -0.23 0.36
CA ILE A 25 -2.38 1.14 -0.15
C ILE A 25 -3.67 1.34 -0.96
N LEU A 26 -4.54 2.22 -0.47
CA LEU A 26 -5.79 2.57 -1.12
C LEU A 26 -5.64 3.88 -1.91
N LEU A 27 -5.95 3.86 -3.20
CA LEU A 27 -6.11 5.07 -3.99
C LEU A 27 -7.60 5.44 -4.09
N VAL A 28 -7.95 6.67 -3.70
CA VAL A 28 -9.31 7.20 -3.88
C VAL A 28 -9.27 8.25 -4.98
N CYS A 29 -10.15 8.11 -5.97
CA CYS A 29 -10.27 9.03 -7.09
C CYS A 29 -11.75 9.26 -7.44
N THR A 30 -12.04 10.22 -8.32
CA THR A 30 -13.32 10.26 -9.03
C THR A 30 -13.31 9.11 -10.04
N ALA A 31 -14.12 8.08 -9.79
CA ALA A 31 -14.17 6.82 -10.55
C ALA A 31 -13.81 6.97 -12.05
N GLY A 32 -12.69 6.39 -12.49
CA GLY A 32 -12.19 6.57 -13.85
C GLY A 32 -11.01 5.67 -14.24
N MET A 33 -10.84 5.48 -15.55
CA MET A 33 -9.81 4.61 -16.16
C MET A 33 -8.36 5.09 -15.93
N SER A 34 -8.15 6.36 -15.58
CA SER A 34 -6.80 6.93 -15.40
C SER A 34 -6.11 6.41 -14.13
N THR A 35 -6.87 6.02 -13.11
CA THR A 35 -6.32 5.58 -11.82
C THR A 35 -5.82 4.13 -11.88
N SER A 36 -6.42 3.27 -12.73
CA SER A 36 -5.97 1.88 -12.89
C SER A 36 -4.59 1.78 -13.54
N ALA A 37 -4.26 2.70 -14.46
CA ALA A 37 -2.93 2.79 -15.05
C ALA A 37 -1.86 3.13 -13.99
N LEU A 38 -2.15 4.07 -13.09
CA LEU A 38 -1.25 4.42 -11.99
C LEU A 38 -1.08 3.27 -11.00
N VAL A 39 -2.17 2.60 -10.62
CA VAL A 39 -2.12 1.41 -9.73
C VAL A 39 -1.22 0.33 -10.31
N LYS A 40 -1.36 0.02 -11.61
CA LYS A 40 -0.49 -0.97 -12.27
C LYS A 40 0.98 -0.56 -12.20
N LYS A 41 1.30 0.72 -12.45
CA LYS A 41 2.67 1.24 -12.35
C LYS A 41 3.22 1.18 -10.93
N MET A 42 2.37 1.38 -9.91
CA MET A 42 2.77 1.21 -8.51
C MET A 42 3.03 -0.26 -8.17
N GLN A 43 2.20 -1.19 -8.66
CA GLN A 43 2.40 -2.63 -8.46
C GLN A 43 3.68 -3.14 -9.15
N GLU A 44 3.97 -2.66 -10.36
CA GLU A 44 5.23 -2.90 -11.07
C GLU A 44 6.42 -2.41 -10.22
N ALA A 45 6.38 -1.16 -9.75
CA ALA A 45 7.43 -0.59 -8.90
C ALA A 45 7.60 -1.35 -7.57
N ALA A 46 6.51 -1.80 -6.94
CA ALA A 46 6.56 -2.61 -5.73
C ALA A 46 7.28 -3.94 -5.96
N THR A 47 6.99 -4.58 -7.08
CA THR A 47 7.65 -5.82 -7.51
C THR A 47 9.14 -5.60 -7.77
N GLU A 48 9.51 -4.50 -8.46
CA GLU A 48 10.91 -4.12 -8.70
C GLU A 48 11.67 -3.80 -7.42
N MET A 49 11.00 -3.20 -6.43
CA MET A 49 11.59 -2.87 -5.13
C MET A 49 11.62 -4.06 -4.16
N GLY A 50 10.99 -5.19 -4.51
CA GLY A 50 10.89 -6.36 -3.63
C GLY A 50 10.07 -6.11 -2.37
N VAL A 51 9.08 -5.21 -2.42
CA VAL A 51 8.19 -4.88 -1.30
C VAL A 51 6.83 -5.55 -1.48
N GLU A 52 6.32 -6.19 -0.43
CA GLU A 52 4.97 -6.75 -0.44
C GLU A 52 3.95 -5.66 -0.14
N THR A 53 3.24 -5.21 -1.17
CA THR A 53 2.18 -4.21 -1.04
C THR A 53 0.96 -4.61 -1.85
N ASN A 54 -0.22 -4.42 -1.27
CA ASN A 54 -1.49 -4.55 -1.99
C ASN A 54 -1.99 -3.16 -2.36
N ILE A 55 -2.18 -2.90 -3.65
CA ILE A 55 -2.51 -1.57 -4.16
C ILE A 55 -3.75 -1.67 -5.03
N TRP A 56 -4.79 -0.92 -4.67
CA TRP A 56 -6.03 -0.85 -5.43
C TRP A 56 -6.61 0.56 -5.43
N ALA A 57 -7.53 0.83 -6.37
CA ALA A 57 -8.21 2.10 -6.48
C ALA A 57 -9.72 1.94 -6.39
N VAL A 58 -10.37 2.89 -5.73
CA VAL A 58 -11.84 2.97 -5.59
C VAL A 58 -12.34 4.38 -5.86
N GLY A 59 -13.63 4.48 -6.19
CA GLY A 59 -14.33 5.76 -6.23
C GLY A 59 -14.49 6.35 -4.82
N ASP A 60 -14.72 7.66 -4.72
CA ASP A 60 -15.04 8.30 -3.45
C ASP A 60 -16.30 7.70 -2.78
N ALA A 61 -17.28 7.28 -3.59
CA ALA A 61 -18.48 6.60 -3.13
C ALA A 61 -18.18 5.25 -2.44
N ASP A 62 -17.23 4.48 -2.98
CA ASP A 62 -16.87 3.14 -2.47
C ASP A 62 -15.73 3.18 -1.43
N SER A 63 -15.27 4.38 -1.06
CA SER A 63 -14.13 4.55 -0.16
C SER A 63 -14.41 4.07 1.27
N GLU A 64 -15.66 4.11 1.75
CA GLU A 64 -16.01 3.84 3.16
C GLU A 64 -15.66 2.42 3.63
N ASP A 65 -15.83 1.42 2.78
CA ASP A 65 -15.47 0.05 3.10
C ASP A 65 -14.00 -0.26 2.79
N ALA A 66 -13.44 0.41 1.78
CA ALA A 66 -12.06 0.23 1.39
C ALA A 66 -11.06 0.80 2.41
N ILE A 67 -11.38 1.94 3.06
CA ILE A 67 -10.51 2.55 4.09
C ILE A 67 -10.28 1.64 5.30
N LYS A 68 -11.20 0.71 5.58
CA LYS A 68 -11.08 -0.23 6.72
C LYS A 68 -9.92 -1.20 6.52
N GLN A 69 -9.69 -1.63 5.28
CA GLN A 69 -8.66 -2.59 4.90
C GLN A 69 -7.32 -1.93 4.56
N ALA A 70 -7.33 -0.64 4.22
CA ALA A 70 -6.13 0.12 3.88
C ALA A 70 -5.27 0.41 5.12
N ASP A 71 -3.94 0.38 4.97
CA ASP A 71 -3.01 0.95 5.94
C ASP A 71 -2.71 2.42 5.60
N VAL A 72 -2.69 2.76 4.30
CA VAL A 72 -2.48 4.12 3.78
C VAL A 72 -3.56 4.49 2.80
N ILE A 73 -4.01 5.75 2.88
CA ILE A 73 -4.99 6.31 1.96
C ILE A 73 -4.32 7.41 1.14
N CYS A 74 -4.28 7.20 -0.17
CA CYS A 74 -3.75 8.12 -1.16
C CYS A 74 -4.91 8.73 -1.96
N LEU A 75 -5.08 10.04 -1.86
CA LEU A 75 -6.11 10.76 -2.59
C LEU A 75 -5.55 11.27 -3.91
N GLY A 76 -6.28 11.01 -4.99
CA GLY A 76 -6.03 11.67 -6.27
C GLY A 76 -6.12 13.19 -6.10
N PRO A 77 -5.32 13.97 -6.86
CA PRO A 77 -5.24 15.41 -6.64
C PRO A 77 -6.55 16.13 -6.98
N GLN A 78 -7.41 15.53 -7.81
CA GLN A 78 -8.76 16.02 -8.13
C GLN A 78 -9.72 15.93 -6.93
N VAL A 79 -9.51 14.99 -6.02
CA VAL A 79 -10.35 14.77 -4.84
C VAL A 79 -9.70 15.22 -3.53
N ARG A 80 -8.71 16.12 -3.62
CA ARG A 80 -8.00 16.67 -2.46
C ARG A 80 -8.92 17.22 -1.37
N TYR A 81 -10.05 17.81 -1.74
CA TYR A 81 -11.01 18.36 -0.79
C TYR A 81 -11.60 17.29 0.17
N LEU A 82 -11.52 16.00 -0.19
CA LEU A 82 -11.94 14.89 0.65
C LEU A 82 -10.93 14.56 1.76
N GLU A 83 -9.72 15.14 1.76
CA GLU A 83 -8.67 14.82 2.72
C GLU A 83 -9.12 14.96 4.18
N ALA A 84 -9.76 16.09 4.52
CA ALA A 84 -10.28 16.32 5.87
C ALA A 84 -11.31 15.26 6.26
N LYS A 85 -12.28 15.02 5.36
CA LYS A 85 -13.35 14.01 5.57
C LYS A 85 -12.79 12.60 5.75
N MET A 86 -11.75 12.24 5.00
CA MET A 86 -11.12 10.91 5.11
C MET A 86 -10.34 10.77 6.42
N LYS A 87 -9.64 11.82 6.86
CA LYS A 87 -8.94 11.83 8.15
C LYS A 87 -9.92 11.64 9.31
N GLU A 88 -11.05 12.33 9.27
CA GLU A 88 -12.14 12.13 10.24
C GLU A 88 -12.68 10.71 10.21
N ARG A 89 -12.92 10.14 9.03
CA ARG A 89 -13.44 8.76 8.87
C ARG A 89 -12.49 7.69 9.41
N VAL A 90 -11.18 7.91 9.35
CA VAL A 90 -10.18 6.99 9.93
C VAL A 90 -9.79 7.35 11.35
N ASN A 91 -10.48 8.29 12.01
CA ASN A 91 -10.17 8.78 13.35
C ASN A 91 -8.70 9.19 13.53
N ASN A 92 -8.05 9.68 12.46
CA ASN A 92 -6.61 9.95 12.41
C ASN A 92 -5.69 8.76 12.75
N GLU A 93 -6.20 7.52 12.75
CA GLU A 93 -5.40 6.32 13.02
C GLU A 93 -4.53 5.92 11.82
N LYS A 94 -4.94 6.33 10.62
CA LYS A 94 -4.28 5.97 9.36
C LYS A 94 -3.79 7.21 8.62
N PRO A 95 -2.60 7.17 8.02
CA PRO A 95 -2.11 8.26 7.20
C PRO A 95 -2.97 8.45 5.96
N VAL A 96 -3.45 9.67 5.79
CA VAL A 96 -4.13 10.15 4.57
C VAL A 96 -3.22 11.17 3.90
N MET A 97 -2.85 10.91 2.65
CA MET A 97 -2.04 11.82 1.84
C MET A 97 -2.70 12.13 0.51
N VAL A 98 -2.33 13.26 -0.09
CA VAL A 98 -2.74 13.63 -1.44
C VAL A 98 -1.57 13.38 -2.39
N ILE A 99 -1.83 12.71 -3.50
CA ILE A 99 -0.83 12.44 -4.53
C ILE A 99 -0.44 13.77 -5.19
N ASP A 100 0.87 13.99 -5.31
CA ASP A 100 1.45 15.12 -6.02
C ASP A 100 0.96 15.18 -7.47
N MET A 101 0.50 16.36 -7.92
CA MET A 101 0.00 16.57 -9.28
C MET A 101 1.04 16.20 -10.34
N ALA A 102 2.33 16.48 -10.09
CA ALA A 102 3.38 16.14 -11.04
C ALA A 102 3.59 14.61 -11.12
N ALA A 103 3.58 13.91 -9.98
CA ALA A 103 3.65 12.45 -9.94
C ALA A 103 2.44 11.80 -10.64
N TYR A 104 1.24 12.33 -10.42
CA TYR A 104 0.00 11.86 -11.05
C TYR A 104 0.01 12.11 -12.56
N GLY A 105 0.37 13.32 -13.01
CA GLY A 105 0.41 13.69 -14.43
C GLY A 105 1.49 12.95 -15.22
N THR A 106 2.59 12.57 -14.58
CA THR A 106 3.66 11.75 -15.19
C THR A 106 3.45 10.24 -15.02
N MET A 107 2.35 9.82 -14.37
CA MET A 107 2.05 8.42 -14.02
C MET A 107 3.21 7.71 -13.30
N ASN A 108 3.93 8.43 -12.46
CA ASN A 108 5.12 7.92 -11.78
C ASN A 108 4.72 7.08 -10.55
N GLY A 109 4.36 5.82 -10.77
CA GLY A 109 3.94 4.90 -9.71
C GLY A 109 5.01 4.68 -8.63
N LYS A 110 6.29 4.67 -9.00
CA LYS A 110 7.40 4.51 -8.02
C LYS A 110 7.43 5.64 -7.01
N LYS A 111 7.36 6.91 -7.46
CA LYS A 111 7.37 8.08 -6.58
C LYS A 111 6.16 8.08 -5.63
N VAL A 112 5.00 7.67 -6.13
CA VAL A 112 3.77 7.57 -5.30
C VAL A 112 3.91 6.46 -4.26
N LEU A 113 4.43 5.29 -4.65
CA LEU A 113 4.67 4.17 -3.75
C LEU A 113 5.67 4.54 -2.63
N GLU A 114 6.81 5.14 -2.99
CA GLU A 114 7.81 5.60 -2.02
C GLU A 114 7.21 6.60 -1.02
N SER A 115 6.38 7.53 -1.51
CA SER A 115 5.70 8.51 -0.66
C SER A 115 4.71 7.84 0.31
N ALA A 116 3.94 6.86 -0.16
CA ALA A 116 3.00 6.11 0.67
C ALA A 116 3.73 5.26 1.74
N LEU A 117 4.79 4.55 1.34
CA LEU A 117 5.60 3.73 2.25
C LEU A 117 6.32 4.57 3.30
N ALA A 118 6.70 5.80 2.98
CA ALA A 118 7.32 6.72 3.94
C ALA A 118 6.39 7.08 5.11
N LEU A 119 5.07 6.96 4.95
CA LEU A 119 4.07 7.27 5.98
C LEU A 119 3.76 6.10 6.93
N VAL A 120 4.17 4.87 6.58
CA VAL A 120 3.89 3.64 7.35
C VAL A 120 5.09 3.17 8.17
N LYS A 121 6.23 3.86 8.03
CA LYS A 121 7.47 3.52 8.73
C LYS A 121 7.38 3.67 10.24
#